data_AF-A0AA87Z0A2-F1
#
_entry.id   AF-A0AA87Z0A2-F1
#
_cell.length_a   1.000
_cell.length_b   1.000
_cell.length_c   1.000
_cell.angle_alpha   90.00
_cell.angle_beta   90.00
_cell.angle_gamma   90.00
#
_symmetry.space_group_name_H-M   'P 1'
#
loop_
_entity.id
_entity.type
_entity.pdbx_description
1 polymer ?
#
loop_
_entity_poly.entity_id
_entity_poly.type
_entity_poly.pdbx_seq_one_letter_code
_entity_poly.pdbx_strand_id
1 'polypeptide(L)'
;MLIHSDMERILSLSYNDLPYNLKCCYLYFGMFPKGYSIRCGRLIRQWIAEGFVKSERGKTLEDVAKGYLTELVDRSLVEISEVDVEGKANTCRIHDLLHVVIFKKMEDLSFCQVFSEDELSNFNTVARRLSIIGSSNKIPSTIDVSRVRWFSISSQDEMLNSTVSKFAASFMLLKELDFENFPHLDHLPEDIGNLFHLRYLSVRGTRVKFLPNSVQKLVNLETLDLKRSLIYEIPFEINKLLKLRHLLGKYFDMKEIPMNSLRGMKVKGIGSLKSLQKLRDIEANNAEFDMCKELGPLMQLRTIGITKLRSEDGRSLCGCIEKMKCLESLYVSSTSEEDIIDLESMTCPPEFLRRLHLVGPLRKLPDWITKLQYLTKITVQCSKLGDDPLKVLRILPELVALRIWNEAFVGEQLHFEEGGFPKLKVLDLYDLKRMNSLIIEEGELPVLEKLRLKTLKLQEVPSGIQHLRNLEMLMFMDMPNELMESMDPNGGHNYQIVQHVSSVYFRCEHGEGYNFYRLRKFGWKQV
;
A
#
# COMPACT_ATOMS: atom_id res chain seq x y z
N MET A 1 -20.45 17.64 32.92
CA MET A 1 -19.08 17.97 33.38
C MET A 1 -18.46 16.86 34.22
N LEU A 2 -19.10 16.33 35.27
CA LEU A 2 -18.55 15.26 36.12
C LEU A 2 -18.27 13.92 35.40
N ILE A 3 -19.17 13.47 34.51
CA ILE A 3 -18.98 12.21 33.74
C ILE A 3 -17.76 12.29 32.81
N HIS A 4 -17.46 13.48 32.28
CA HIS A 4 -16.30 13.69 31.41
C HIS A 4 -14.97 13.63 32.19
N SER A 5 -14.91 14.18 33.41
CA SER A 5 -13.66 14.15 34.20
C SER A 5 -13.32 12.76 34.72
N ASP A 6 -14.33 11.96 35.09
CA ASP A 6 -14.11 10.59 35.55
C ASP A 6 -13.73 9.66 34.39
N MET A 7 -14.36 9.83 33.22
CA MET A 7 -13.98 9.13 32.01
C MET A 7 -12.54 9.49 31.58
N GLU A 8 -12.16 10.76 31.60
CA GLU A 8 -10.78 11.19 31.34
C GLU A 8 -9.78 10.58 32.32
N ARG A 9 -10.11 10.50 33.62
CA ARG A 9 -9.26 9.86 34.63
C ARG A 9 -9.07 8.38 34.34
N ILE A 10 -10.15 7.66 34.06
CA ILE A 10 -10.12 6.22 33.76
C ILE A 10 -9.29 5.98 32.49
N LEU A 11 -9.56 6.72 31.42
CA LEU A 11 -8.83 6.60 30.16
C LEU A 11 -7.37 7.06 30.29
N SER A 12 -7.03 7.95 31.23
CA SER A 12 -5.62 8.32 31.49
C SER A 12 -4.82 7.20 32.15
N LEU A 13 -5.48 6.26 32.86
CA LEU A 13 -4.79 5.11 33.45
C LEU A 13 -4.18 4.21 32.38
N SER A 14 -4.86 4.06 31.24
CA SER A 14 -4.37 3.24 30.14
C SER A 14 -3.07 3.81 29.55
N TYR A 15 -2.92 5.14 29.49
CA TYR A 15 -1.66 5.77 29.13
C TYR A 15 -0.56 5.57 30.18
N ASN A 16 -0.92 5.68 31.46
CA ASN A 16 0.06 5.57 32.54
C ASN A 16 0.70 4.18 32.61
N ASP A 17 -0.09 3.13 32.35
CA ASP A 17 0.33 1.73 32.31
C ASP A 17 1.18 1.36 31.07
N LEU A 18 1.22 2.21 30.04
CA LEU A 18 2.00 1.90 28.84
C LEU A 18 3.50 1.78 29.15
N PRO A 19 4.19 0.79 28.56
CA PRO A 19 5.65 0.76 28.51
C PRO A 19 6.21 2.06 27.95
N TYR A 20 7.38 2.49 28.47
CA TYR A 20 8.00 3.76 28.07
C TYR A 20 8.21 3.90 26.55
N ASN A 21 8.58 2.80 25.88
CA ASN A 21 8.74 2.75 24.42
C ASN A 21 7.43 3.00 23.65
N LEU A 22 6.28 2.64 24.21
CA LEU A 22 4.97 2.84 23.56
C LEU A 22 4.36 4.21 23.83
N LYS A 23 4.71 4.87 24.94
CA LYS A 23 4.16 6.19 25.27
C LYS A 23 4.36 7.21 24.16
N CYS A 24 5.57 7.30 23.60
CA CYS A 24 5.85 8.20 22.48
C CYS A 24 5.08 7.83 21.21
N CYS A 25 5.00 6.55 20.88
CA CYS A 25 4.24 6.05 19.73
C CYS A 25 2.74 6.35 19.86
N TYR A 26 2.19 6.20 21.06
CA TYR A 26 0.80 6.51 21.37
C TYR A 26 0.51 8.02 21.29
N LEU A 27 1.35 8.86 21.91
CA LEU A 27 1.20 10.32 21.82
C LEU A 27 1.33 10.83 20.39
N TYR A 28 2.11 10.16 19.54
CA TYR A 28 2.26 10.52 18.15
C TYR A 28 0.93 10.58 17.38
N PHE A 29 -0.07 9.78 17.78
CA PHE A 29 -1.38 9.82 17.12
C PHE A 29 -2.13 11.14 17.31
N GLY A 30 -1.87 11.90 18.38
CA GLY A 30 -2.51 13.21 18.60
C GLY A 30 -2.03 14.29 17.63
N MET A 31 -1.01 13.98 16.82
CA MET A 31 -0.52 14.85 15.76
C MET A 31 -1.36 14.74 14.48
N PHE A 32 -2.29 13.79 14.43
CA PHE A 32 -3.29 13.66 13.37
C PHE A 32 -4.67 14.14 13.85
N PRO A 33 -5.53 14.63 12.94
CA PRO A 33 -6.90 15.01 13.28
C PRO A 33 -7.70 13.85 13.90
N LYS A 34 -8.78 14.19 14.62
CA LYS A 34 -9.74 13.20 15.16
C LYS A 34 -10.32 12.34 14.03
N GLY A 35 -10.52 11.05 14.30
CA GLY A 35 -10.98 10.07 13.31
C GLY A 35 -10.04 9.78 12.13
N TYR A 36 -8.85 10.40 12.06
CA TYR A 36 -7.93 10.21 10.94
C TYR A 36 -7.42 8.77 10.84
N SER A 37 -7.71 8.13 9.72
CA SER A 37 -7.21 6.79 9.40
C SER A 37 -5.84 6.88 8.73
N ILE A 38 -4.81 6.35 9.40
CA ILE A 38 -3.42 6.36 8.93
C ILE A 38 -2.99 4.98 8.43
N ARG A 39 -2.23 4.95 7.33
CA ARG A 39 -1.61 3.71 6.84
C ARG A 39 -0.54 3.24 7.81
N CYS A 40 -0.64 2.00 8.29
CA CYS A 40 0.26 1.44 9.30
C CYS A 40 1.73 1.50 8.84
N GLY A 41 2.01 1.25 7.55
CA GLY A 41 3.36 1.35 7.00
C GLY A 41 3.94 2.77 6.96
N ARG A 42 3.11 3.82 6.88
CA ARG A 42 3.56 5.22 7.02
C ARG A 42 3.92 5.48 8.47
N LEU A 43 3.01 5.19 9.39
CA LEU A 43 3.18 5.36 10.83
C LEU A 43 4.45 4.68 11.36
N ILE A 44 4.69 3.41 10.98
CA ILE A 44 5.89 2.66 11.37
C ILE A 44 7.17 3.40 10.96
N ARG A 45 7.24 3.94 9.75
CA ARG A 45 8.44 4.63 9.26
C ARG A 45 8.65 5.96 9.96
N GLN A 46 7.57 6.66 10.31
CA GLN A 46 7.61 7.89 11.10
C GLN A 46 8.11 7.61 12.52
N TRP A 47 7.61 6.58 13.19
CA TRP A 47 8.13 6.18 14.52
C TRP A 47 9.62 5.82 14.50
N ILE A 48 10.08 5.15 13.44
CA ILE A 48 11.50 4.83 13.29
C ILE A 48 12.32 6.11 13.03
N ALA A 49 11.84 7.01 12.16
CA ALA A 49 12.49 8.29 11.86
C ALA A 49 12.61 9.17 13.11
N GLU A 50 11.57 9.28 13.93
CA GLU A 50 11.60 9.97 15.22
C GLU A 50 12.60 9.35 16.21
N GLY A 51 12.84 8.05 16.08
CA GLY A 51 13.71 7.25 16.95
C GLY A 51 12.97 6.69 18.18
N PHE A 52 11.65 6.48 18.08
CA PHE A 52 10.86 5.83 19.14
C PHE A 52 11.13 4.33 19.23
N VAL A 53 11.55 3.74 18.12
CA VAL A 53 11.77 2.30 17.98
C VAL A 53 13.20 1.95 18.37
N LYS A 54 13.35 1.09 19.37
CA LYS A 54 14.65 0.61 19.85
C LYS A 54 15.05 -0.66 19.09
N SER A 55 16.34 -0.82 18.81
CA SER A 55 16.86 -2.03 18.18
C SER A 55 16.73 -3.22 19.13
N GLU A 56 16.17 -4.33 18.65
CA GLU A 56 16.12 -5.62 19.33
C GLU A 56 16.95 -6.66 18.57
N ARG A 57 17.64 -7.54 19.31
CA ARG A 57 18.47 -8.58 18.68
C ARG A 57 17.61 -9.51 17.84
N GLY A 58 17.98 -9.68 16.57
CA GLY A 58 17.30 -10.61 15.65
C GLY A 58 16.04 -10.05 14.97
N LYS A 59 15.68 -8.78 15.17
CA LYS A 59 14.52 -8.14 14.53
C LYS A 59 14.94 -6.89 13.74
N THR A 60 14.24 -6.60 12.66
CA THR A 60 14.37 -5.30 11.99
C THR A 60 13.65 -4.20 12.81
N LEU A 61 14.00 -2.94 12.59
CA LEU A 61 13.26 -1.83 13.21
C LEU A 61 11.78 -1.85 12.79
N GLU A 62 11.50 -2.23 11.55
CA GLU A 62 10.15 -2.44 11.04
C GLU A 62 9.38 -3.51 11.83
N ASP A 63 10.03 -4.63 12.17
CA ASP A 63 9.41 -5.71 12.96
C ASP A 63 9.13 -5.27 14.40
N VAL A 64 10.07 -4.57 15.03
CA VAL A 64 9.88 -4.01 16.39
C VAL A 64 8.75 -2.98 16.40
N ALA A 65 8.75 -2.05 15.44
CA ALA A 65 7.71 -1.03 15.30
C ALA A 65 6.33 -1.64 15.04
N LYS A 66 6.27 -2.72 14.23
CA LYS A 66 5.03 -3.47 14.01
C LYS A 66 4.56 -4.13 15.31
N GLY A 67 5.45 -4.71 16.10
CA GLY A 67 5.14 -5.24 17.43
C GLY A 67 4.58 -4.17 18.37
N TYR A 68 5.13 -2.96 18.35
CA TYR A 68 4.61 -1.83 19.13
C TYR A 68 3.18 -1.47 18.72
N LEU A 69 2.88 -1.44 17.42
CA LEU A 69 1.53 -1.18 16.94
C LEU A 69 0.57 -2.31 17.35
N THR A 70 1.00 -3.58 17.23
CA THR A 70 0.21 -4.73 17.67
C THR A 70 -0.11 -4.64 19.16
N GLU A 71 0.85 -4.32 20.04
CA GLU A 71 0.58 -4.19 21.47
C GLU A 71 -0.42 -3.06 21.78
N LEU A 72 -0.35 -1.92 21.06
CA LEU A 72 -1.32 -0.84 21.21
C LEU A 72 -2.74 -1.25 20.78
N VAL A 73 -2.84 -2.09 19.74
CA VAL A 73 -4.12 -2.66 19.28
C VAL A 73 -4.66 -3.67 20.30
N ASP A 74 -3.80 -4.57 20.81
CA ASP A 74 -4.18 -5.59 21.80
C ASP A 74 -4.67 -4.95 23.11
N ARG A 75 -4.13 -3.77 23.46
CA ARG A 75 -4.59 -2.95 24.59
C ARG A 75 -5.86 -2.13 24.30
N SER A 76 -6.47 -2.30 23.12
CA SER A 76 -7.65 -1.54 22.67
C SER A 76 -7.45 -0.02 22.64
N LEU A 77 -6.20 0.44 22.49
CA LEU A 77 -5.87 1.86 22.40
C LEU A 77 -5.87 2.36 20.96
N VAL A 78 -5.63 1.46 20.02
CA VAL A 78 -5.62 1.71 18.57
C VAL A 78 -6.60 0.75 17.91
N GLU A 79 -7.45 1.27 17.02
CA GLU A 79 -8.39 0.49 16.23
C GLU A 79 -7.84 0.25 14.83
N ILE A 80 -7.99 -0.97 14.31
CA ILE A 80 -7.70 -1.28 12.90
C ILE A 80 -8.91 -0.90 12.06
N SER A 81 -8.77 0.13 11.22
CA SER A 81 -9.85 0.60 10.35
C SER A 81 -9.97 -0.21 9.06
N GLU A 82 -8.86 -0.75 8.54
CA GLU A 82 -8.86 -1.62 7.37
C GLU A 82 -7.79 -2.71 7.52
N VAL A 83 -8.15 -3.92 7.12
CA VAL A 83 -7.21 -5.04 6.96
C VAL A 83 -6.98 -5.33 5.48
N ASP A 84 -5.78 -5.81 5.15
CA ASP A 84 -5.51 -6.36 3.84
C ASP A 84 -6.12 -7.76 3.66
N VAL A 85 -5.97 -8.33 2.46
CA VAL A 85 -6.49 -9.66 2.13
C VAL A 85 -5.85 -10.79 2.95
N GLU A 86 -4.69 -10.55 3.57
CA GLU A 86 -4.03 -11.50 4.47
C GLU A 86 -4.49 -11.32 5.94
N GLY A 87 -5.47 -10.43 6.19
CA GLY A 87 -5.93 -10.07 7.53
C GLY A 87 -4.97 -9.17 8.30
N LYS A 88 -3.93 -8.62 7.65
CA LYS A 88 -2.96 -7.74 8.32
C LYS A 88 -3.49 -6.31 8.34
N ALA A 89 -3.23 -5.60 9.43
CA ALA A 89 -3.55 -4.19 9.57
C ALA A 89 -2.98 -3.34 8.40
N ASN A 90 -3.86 -2.76 7.60
CA ASN A 90 -3.51 -1.84 6.51
C ASN A 90 -3.56 -0.39 7.00
N THR A 91 -4.68 0.00 7.62
CA THR A 91 -4.88 1.31 8.23
C THR A 91 -5.34 1.18 9.67
N CYS A 92 -5.00 2.15 10.49
CA CYS A 92 -5.39 2.22 11.90
C CYS A 92 -5.80 3.65 12.27
N ARG A 93 -6.53 3.79 13.38
CA ARG A 93 -6.98 5.07 13.93
C ARG A 93 -7.08 5.01 15.46
N ILE A 94 -7.13 6.18 16.09
CA ILE A 94 -7.47 6.30 17.51
C ILE A 94 -8.96 6.64 17.63
N HIS A 95 -9.63 6.04 18.61
CA HIS A 95 -11.00 6.41 18.96
C HIS A 95 -11.07 7.84 19.52
N ASP A 96 -12.08 8.62 19.16
CA ASP A 96 -12.15 10.05 19.48
C ASP A 96 -12.06 10.37 20.99
N LEU A 97 -12.59 9.50 21.85
CA LEU A 97 -12.47 9.63 23.31
C LEU A 97 -11.03 9.50 23.81
N LEU A 98 -10.24 8.61 23.22
CA LEU A 98 -8.82 8.43 23.55
C LEU A 98 -7.98 9.59 23.00
N HIS A 99 -8.41 10.17 21.88
CA HIS A 99 -7.76 11.35 21.28
C HIS A 99 -7.74 12.56 22.24
N VAL A 100 -8.82 12.77 23.01
CA VAL A 100 -8.88 13.81 24.06
C VAL A 100 -7.80 13.60 25.13
N VAL A 101 -7.61 12.35 25.58
CA VAL A 101 -6.57 12.01 26.57
C VAL A 101 -5.18 12.23 26.00
N ILE A 102 -4.95 11.84 24.74
CA ILE A 102 -3.66 12.07 24.07
C ILE A 102 -3.34 13.55 24.02
N PHE A 103 -4.28 14.41 23.60
CA PHE A 103 -4.05 15.85 23.53
C PHE A 103 -3.67 16.44 24.89
N LYS A 104 -4.43 16.10 25.94
CA LYS A 104 -4.12 16.56 27.30
C LYS A 104 -2.72 16.12 27.73
N LYS A 105 -2.34 14.87 27.46
CA LYS A 105 -0.99 14.37 27.77
C LYS A 105 0.10 15.01 26.92
N MET A 106 -0.19 15.38 25.68
CA MET A 106 0.75 16.11 24.84
C MET A 106 1.02 17.51 25.40
N GLU A 107 -0.01 18.19 25.89
CA GLU A 107 0.10 19.48 26.56
C GLU A 107 0.90 19.37 27.87
N ASP A 108 0.48 18.46 28.78
CA ASP A 108 1.14 18.18 30.06
C ASP A 108 2.65 17.93 29.90
N LEU A 109 3.03 17.21 28.84
CA LEU A 109 4.40 16.76 28.59
C LEU A 109 5.18 17.66 27.62
N SER A 110 4.55 18.74 27.12
CA SER A 110 5.11 19.57 26.04
C SER A 110 5.60 18.73 24.85
N PHE A 111 4.86 17.67 24.52
CA PHE A 111 5.25 16.68 23.52
C PHE A 111 5.18 17.24 22.08
N CYS A 112 4.16 18.05 21.81
CA CYS A 112 3.95 18.77 20.55
C CYS A 112 3.21 20.07 20.83
N GLN A 113 3.60 21.14 20.14
CA GLN A 113 2.87 22.39 20.17
C GLN A 113 2.01 22.51 18.90
N VAL A 114 0.72 22.76 19.08
CA VAL A 114 -0.26 22.92 17.99
C VAL A 114 -0.61 24.40 17.87
N PHE A 115 -0.51 24.96 16.66
CA PHE A 115 -0.93 26.33 16.36
C PHE A 115 -2.24 26.32 15.58
N SER A 116 -3.23 27.03 16.09
CA SER A 116 -4.41 27.49 15.36
C SER A 116 -4.32 29.00 15.09
N GLU A 117 -5.12 29.49 14.15
CA GLU A 117 -5.09 30.90 13.69
C GLU A 117 -5.30 31.95 14.81
N ASP A 118 -5.82 31.54 15.97
CA ASP A 118 -6.17 32.41 17.10
C ASP A 118 -5.09 32.53 18.20
N GLU A 119 -4.01 31.72 18.19
CA GLU A 119 -3.05 31.61 19.31
C GLU A 119 -1.58 31.87 18.93
N LEU A 120 -1.30 32.92 18.15
CA LEU A 120 0.04 33.23 17.64
C LEU A 120 1.02 33.86 18.67
N SER A 121 0.67 33.97 19.95
CA SER A 121 1.44 34.75 20.94
C SER A 121 2.34 33.95 21.89
N ASN A 122 2.20 32.62 22.00
CA ASN A 122 2.89 31.83 23.04
C ASN A 122 3.70 30.65 22.48
N PHE A 123 4.75 30.89 21.68
CA PHE A 123 5.68 29.79 21.33
C PHE A 123 6.51 29.35 22.54
N ASN A 124 6.42 28.06 22.89
CA ASN A 124 7.23 27.48 23.96
C ASN A 124 8.51 26.90 23.35
N THR A 125 9.66 27.52 23.65
CA THR A 125 11.00 27.15 23.14
C THR A 125 11.48 25.74 23.54
N VAL A 126 10.70 25.01 24.33
CA VAL A 126 10.97 23.63 24.75
C VAL A 126 10.39 22.59 23.77
N ALA A 127 9.36 22.93 23.00
CA ALA A 127 8.66 21.97 22.15
C ALA A 127 9.57 21.44 21.02
N ARG A 128 9.64 20.12 20.88
CA ARG A 128 10.44 19.44 19.83
C ARG A 128 9.60 19.03 18.62
N ARG A 129 8.29 19.24 18.64
CA ARG A 129 7.35 18.93 17.55
C ARG A 129 6.38 20.07 17.39
N LEU A 130 6.09 20.40 16.14
CA LEU A 130 5.29 21.54 15.76
C LEU A 130 4.23 21.14 14.74
N SER A 131 2.96 21.41 15.05
CA SER A 131 1.84 21.26 14.12
C SER A 131 1.19 22.62 13.87
N ILE A 132 0.92 22.95 12.62
CA ILE A 132 0.25 24.19 12.23
C ILE A 132 -1.03 23.87 11.48
N ILE A 133 -2.15 24.33 12.03
CA ILE A 133 -3.50 24.17 11.50
C ILE A 133 -4.00 25.54 11.05
N GLY A 134 -4.09 25.78 9.74
CA GLY A 134 -4.50 27.08 9.16
C GLY A 134 -3.49 27.64 8.14
N SER A 135 -3.58 28.95 7.83
CA SER A 135 -2.70 29.58 6.83
C SER A 135 -1.21 29.58 7.23
N SER A 136 -0.33 29.20 6.29
CA SER A 136 1.13 29.19 6.43
C SER A 136 1.77 30.57 6.60
N ASN A 137 1.02 31.64 6.28
CA ASN A 137 1.59 32.97 6.07
C ASN A 137 1.86 33.74 7.37
N LYS A 138 1.60 33.13 8.52
CA LYS A 138 1.73 33.79 9.84
C LYS A 138 2.73 33.12 10.78
N ILE A 139 3.65 32.28 10.30
CA ILE A 139 4.78 31.85 11.16
C ILE A 139 5.67 33.08 11.33
N PRO A 140 5.71 33.68 12.54
CA PRO A 140 6.54 34.86 12.78
C PRO A 140 7.99 34.48 12.50
N SER A 141 8.71 35.33 11.79
CA SER A 141 10.17 35.22 11.60
C SER A 141 10.96 35.24 12.92
N THR A 142 10.28 35.46 14.05
CA THR A 142 10.82 35.54 15.41
C THR A 142 10.77 34.21 16.18
N ILE A 143 10.14 33.15 15.66
CA ILE A 143 10.07 31.85 16.36
C ILE A 143 11.37 31.06 16.14
N ASP A 144 12.10 30.76 17.23
CA ASP A 144 13.22 29.81 17.21
C ASP A 144 12.73 28.37 17.08
N VAL A 145 12.74 27.87 15.83
CA VAL A 145 12.37 26.50 15.47
C VAL A 145 13.58 25.56 15.36
N SER A 146 14.79 26.00 15.77
CA SER A 146 16.02 25.22 15.63
C SER A 146 15.98 23.86 16.36
N ARG A 147 15.17 23.76 17.43
CA ARG A 147 15.02 22.56 18.26
C ARG A 147 13.97 21.57 17.73
N VAL A 148 13.17 21.99 16.76
CA VAL A 148 12.07 21.18 16.24
C VAL A 148 12.62 20.02 15.41
N ARG A 149 12.13 18.81 15.71
CA ARG A 149 12.51 17.53 15.11
C ARG A 149 11.41 16.97 14.22
N TRP A 150 10.17 17.42 14.42
CA TRP A 150 9.01 17.05 13.60
C TRP A 150 8.20 18.29 13.28
N PHE A 151 7.75 18.39 12.02
CA PHE A 151 6.92 19.48 11.55
C PHE A 151 5.79 18.94 10.68
N SER A 152 4.56 19.37 10.97
CA SER A 152 3.44 19.22 10.06
C SER A 152 2.73 20.54 9.90
N ILE A 153 2.34 20.79 8.66
CA ILE A 153 1.39 21.81 8.31
C ILE A 153 0.13 21.12 7.79
N SER A 154 -1.03 21.71 8.03
CA SER A 154 -2.28 21.38 7.36
C SER A 154 -2.86 22.69 6.85
N SER A 155 -2.53 23.03 5.60
CA SER A 155 -2.90 24.27 4.94
C SER A 155 -3.37 23.96 3.52
N GLN A 156 -4.45 24.61 3.09
CA GLN A 156 -4.90 24.60 1.69
C GLN A 156 -4.30 25.75 0.87
N ASP A 157 -3.39 26.52 1.46
CA ASP A 157 -2.84 27.75 0.90
C ASP A 157 -1.84 27.48 -0.23
N GLU A 158 -1.92 28.28 -1.30
CA GLU A 158 -1.04 28.19 -2.48
C GLU A 158 0.39 28.71 -2.20
N MET A 159 0.59 29.49 -1.13
CA MET A 159 1.89 30.15 -0.81
C MET A 159 2.97 29.24 -0.18
N LEU A 160 2.70 27.93 -0.06
CA LEU A 160 3.56 26.97 0.63
C LEU A 160 4.97 26.86 0.06
N ASN A 161 5.16 27.04 -1.25
CA ASN A 161 6.47 26.96 -1.89
C ASN A 161 7.50 27.90 -1.25
N SER A 162 7.14 29.16 -1.02
CA SER A 162 8.00 30.16 -0.37
C SER A 162 8.28 29.84 1.10
N THR A 163 7.36 29.11 1.74
CA THR A 163 7.43 28.75 3.15
C THR A 163 8.34 27.54 3.38
N VAL A 164 8.35 26.57 2.45
CA VAL A 164 9.24 25.39 2.52
C VAL A 164 10.72 25.82 2.53
N SER A 165 11.12 26.83 1.75
CA SER A 165 12.49 27.35 1.80
C SER A 165 12.84 27.96 3.16
N LYS A 166 11.91 28.75 3.74
CA LYS A 166 12.09 29.32 5.09
C LYS A 166 12.22 28.23 6.15
N PHE A 167 11.45 27.14 6.00
CA PHE A 167 11.55 25.98 6.90
C PHE A 167 12.88 25.25 6.76
N ALA A 168 13.28 24.96 5.53
CA ALA A 168 14.54 24.28 5.27
C ALA A 168 15.76 25.06 5.81
N ALA A 169 15.67 26.39 5.84
CA ALA A 169 16.69 27.25 6.45
C ALA A 169 16.66 27.31 7.98
N SER A 170 15.50 27.06 8.61
CA SER A 170 15.29 27.30 10.05
C SER A 170 15.29 26.01 10.90
N PHE A 171 14.86 24.87 10.34
CA PHE A 171 14.61 23.63 11.07
C PHE A 171 15.80 22.65 11.02
N MET A 172 16.97 23.05 11.55
CA MET A 172 18.22 22.28 11.40
C MET A 172 18.22 20.88 12.04
N LEU A 173 17.34 20.61 13.03
CA LEU A 173 17.24 19.32 13.72
C LEU A 173 16.07 18.43 13.23
N LEU A 174 15.42 18.81 12.13
CA LEU A 174 14.27 18.09 11.61
C LEU A 174 14.65 16.67 11.18
N LYS A 175 13.88 15.69 11.64
CA LYS A 175 14.00 14.26 11.31
C LYS A 175 12.93 13.80 10.34
N GLU A 176 11.77 14.46 10.34
CA GLU A 176 10.64 14.12 9.50
C GLU A 176 10.06 15.35 8.83
N LEU A 177 9.88 15.25 7.51
CA LEU A 177 9.17 16.22 6.71
C LEU A 177 8.18 15.49 5.79
N ASP A 178 6.90 15.70 6.02
CA ASP A 178 5.82 15.00 5.34
C ASP A 178 4.87 15.99 4.66
N PHE A 179 4.94 16.05 3.34
CA PHE A 179 4.05 16.83 2.49
C PHE A 179 2.96 15.95 1.85
N GLU A 180 2.56 14.83 2.47
CA GLU A 180 1.47 14.00 1.92
C GLU A 180 0.20 14.82 1.69
N ASN A 181 -0.33 14.76 0.45
CA ASN A 181 -1.54 15.43 -0.01
C ASN A 181 -1.48 16.97 0.05
N PHE A 182 -0.33 17.55 -0.25
CA PHE A 182 -0.17 18.98 -0.54
C PHE A 182 -0.23 19.25 -2.06
N PRO A 183 -1.43 19.42 -2.65
CA PRO A 183 -1.60 19.39 -4.10
C PRO A 183 -0.95 20.57 -4.83
N HIS A 184 -0.65 21.67 -4.14
CA HIS A 184 -0.05 22.87 -4.73
C HIS A 184 1.50 22.88 -4.69
N LEU A 185 2.14 21.99 -3.91
CA LEU A 185 3.60 21.90 -3.87
C LEU A 185 4.13 21.30 -5.17
N ASP A 186 4.85 22.09 -5.97
CA ASP A 186 5.31 21.72 -7.31
C ASP A 186 6.84 21.64 -7.47
N HIS A 187 7.59 22.10 -6.47
CA HIS A 187 9.04 21.94 -6.38
C HIS A 187 9.52 21.82 -4.93
N LEU A 188 10.71 21.26 -4.73
CA LEU A 188 11.45 21.33 -3.48
C LEU A 188 12.63 22.30 -3.65
N PRO A 189 12.90 23.18 -2.68
CA PRO A 189 14.03 24.11 -2.75
C PRO A 189 15.36 23.39 -2.52
N GLU A 190 16.46 23.96 -3.02
CA GLU A 190 17.83 23.45 -2.77
C GLU A 190 18.22 23.51 -1.28
N ASP A 191 17.58 24.37 -0.50
CA ASP A 191 17.79 24.46 0.94
C ASP A 191 17.38 23.17 1.68
N ILE A 192 16.60 22.28 1.06
CA ILE A 192 16.20 21.01 1.68
C ILE A 192 17.42 20.20 2.14
N GLY A 193 18.54 20.27 1.40
CA GLY A 193 19.77 19.56 1.76
C GLY A 193 20.44 20.08 3.04
N ASN A 194 19.99 21.21 3.61
CA ASN A 194 20.46 21.70 4.91
C ASN A 194 19.89 20.87 6.08
N LEU A 195 18.82 20.11 5.84
CA LEU A 195 18.17 19.23 6.83
C LEU A 195 18.95 17.92 7.00
N PHE A 196 20.20 18.01 7.43
CA PHE A 196 21.13 16.87 7.51
C PHE A 196 20.67 15.75 8.47
N HIS A 197 19.79 16.05 9.42
CA HIS A 197 19.20 15.08 10.36
C HIS A 197 17.95 14.37 9.82
N LEU A 198 17.47 14.75 8.63
CA LEU A 198 16.25 14.23 8.05
C LEU A 198 16.39 12.73 7.79
N ARG A 199 15.41 11.96 8.27
CA ARG A 199 15.29 10.50 8.12
C ARG A 199 14.07 10.10 7.30
N TYR A 200 13.03 10.94 7.27
CA TYR A 200 11.82 10.71 6.49
C TYR A 200 11.48 11.95 5.67
N LEU A 201 11.38 11.77 4.35
CA LEU A 201 10.89 12.77 3.42
C LEU A 201 9.75 12.17 2.60
N SER A 202 8.57 12.81 2.63
CA SER A 202 7.48 12.48 1.71
C SER A 202 7.02 13.70 0.94
N VAL A 203 6.89 13.53 -0.37
CA VAL A 203 6.21 14.46 -1.29
C VAL A 203 5.00 13.79 -1.92
N ARG A 204 4.38 12.86 -1.18
CA ARG A 204 3.34 12.00 -1.71
C ARG A 204 2.10 12.82 -2.10
N GLY A 205 1.57 12.58 -3.30
CA GLY A 205 0.35 13.28 -3.75
C GLY A 205 0.54 14.78 -3.98
N THR A 206 1.79 15.23 -4.14
CA THR A 206 2.12 16.61 -4.53
C THR A 206 2.32 16.71 -6.05
N ARG A 207 2.57 17.91 -6.57
CA ARG A 207 2.91 18.16 -7.97
C ARG A 207 4.43 18.28 -8.20
N VAL A 208 5.27 17.91 -7.23
CA VAL A 208 6.73 17.97 -7.34
C VAL A 208 7.20 17.15 -8.54
N LYS A 209 8.00 17.78 -9.41
CA LYS A 209 8.48 17.19 -10.68
C LYS A 209 9.90 16.64 -10.60
N PHE A 210 10.76 17.24 -9.77
CA PHE A 210 12.17 16.90 -9.67
C PHE A 210 12.64 16.91 -8.21
N LEU A 211 13.64 16.08 -7.90
CA LEU A 211 14.41 16.20 -6.66
C LEU A 211 15.56 17.21 -6.89
N PRO A 212 15.82 18.13 -5.95
CA PRO A 212 16.93 19.07 -6.05
C PRO A 212 18.28 18.36 -5.89
N ASN A 213 19.36 18.92 -6.43
CA ASN A 213 20.69 18.32 -6.39
C ASN A 213 21.24 18.18 -4.96
N SER A 214 20.81 19.07 -4.07
CA SER A 214 21.09 19.01 -2.63
C SER A 214 20.52 17.80 -1.91
N VAL A 215 19.63 16.99 -2.54
CA VAL A 215 19.10 15.76 -1.92
C VAL A 215 20.22 14.81 -1.47
N GLN A 216 21.36 14.79 -2.17
CA GLN A 216 22.54 14.00 -1.78
C GLN A 216 23.10 14.33 -0.39
N LYS A 217 22.82 15.53 0.14
CA LYS A 217 23.28 15.97 1.47
C LYS A 217 22.47 15.34 2.61
N LEU A 218 21.31 14.76 2.30
CA LEU A 218 20.43 14.10 3.27
C LEU A 218 20.95 12.71 3.67
N VAL A 219 22.21 12.60 4.07
CA VAL A 219 22.93 11.32 4.31
C VAL A 219 22.31 10.45 5.40
N ASN A 220 21.41 10.99 6.22
CA ASN A 220 20.65 10.26 7.25
C ASN A 220 19.27 9.80 6.78
N LEU A 221 18.89 10.05 5.52
CA LEU A 221 17.57 9.71 5.00
C LEU A 221 17.39 8.20 4.96
N GLU A 222 16.30 7.72 5.57
CA GLU A 222 15.93 6.32 5.66
C GLU A 222 14.69 6.01 4.80
N THR A 223 13.80 6.99 4.60
CA THR A 223 12.60 6.88 3.76
C THR A 223 12.45 8.07 2.84
N LEU A 224 12.27 7.80 1.54
CA LEU A 224 11.87 8.75 0.52
C LEU A 224 10.56 8.25 -0.14
N ASP A 225 9.44 8.90 0.16
CA ASP A 225 8.12 8.56 -0.39
C ASP A 225 7.69 9.55 -1.48
N LEU A 226 7.77 9.09 -2.74
CA LEU A 226 7.46 9.84 -3.96
C LEU A 226 6.12 9.43 -4.58
N LYS A 227 5.34 8.58 -3.90
CA LYS A 227 4.09 8.04 -4.45
C LYS A 227 3.15 9.16 -4.86
N ARG A 228 2.44 8.97 -5.97
CA ARG A 228 1.45 9.95 -6.47
C ARG A 228 2.02 11.37 -6.72
N SER A 229 3.35 11.56 -6.75
CA SER A 229 4.00 12.79 -7.20
C SER A 229 4.17 12.82 -8.73
N LEU A 230 4.80 13.86 -9.28
CA LEU A 230 5.19 13.93 -10.70
C LEU A 230 6.66 13.58 -10.94
N ILE A 231 7.39 13.12 -9.91
CA ILE A 231 8.79 12.69 -10.02
C ILE A 231 8.86 11.34 -10.72
N TYR A 232 9.58 11.29 -11.83
CA TYR A 232 9.83 10.05 -12.60
C TYR A 232 11.30 9.81 -12.91
N GLU A 233 12.17 10.82 -12.76
CA GLU A 233 13.63 10.68 -12.91
C GLU A 233 14.27 10.91 -11.54
N ILE A 234 15.00 9.88 -11.08
CA ILE A 234 15.77 9.95 -9.84
C ILE A 234 17.20 10.34 -10.18
N PRO A 235 17.73 11.43 -9.61
CA PRO A 235 19.07 11.90 -9.91
C PRO A 235 20.12 10.90 -9.39
N PHE A 236 21.27 10.83 -10.07
CA PHE A 236 22.39 9.93 -9.71
C PHE A 236 22.90 10.16 -8.28
N GLU A 237 22.77 11.40 -7.82
CA GLU A 237 22.99 11.94 -6.48
C GLU A 237 22.34 11.11 -5.36
N ILE A 238 21.29 10.33 -5.66
CA ILE A 238 20.66 9.41 -4.72
C ILE A 238 21.67 8.39 -4.15
N ASN A 239 22.75 8.08 -4.88
CA ASN A 239 23.79 7.13 -4.48
C ASN A 239 24.52 7.49 -3.18
N LYS A 240 24.38 8.73 -2.69
CA LYS A 240 24.96 9.18 -1.41
C LYS A 240 24.11 8.79 -0.20
N LEU A 241 22.85 8.39 -0.41
CA LEU A 241 21.90 8.12 0.66
C LEU A 241 22.04 6.69 1.21
N LEU A 242 23.21 6.33 1.70
CA LEU A 242 23.57 4.95 2.07
C LEU A 242 22.71 4.32 3.18
N LYS A 243 22.01 5.15 3.96
CA LYS A 243 21.05 4.74 5.00
C LYS A 243 19.62 4.56 4.49
N LEU A 244 19.38 4.82 3.20
CA LEU A 244 18.05 4.72 2.61
C LEU A 244 17.57 3.26 2.64
N ARG A 245 16.41 3.04 3.26
CA ARG A 245 15.76 1.74 3.40
C ARG A 245 14.52 1.63 2.52
N HIS A 246 13.85 2.75 2.27
CA HIS A 246 12.60 2.80 1.52
C HIS A 246 12.67 3.88 0.44
N LEU A 247 12.75 3.47 -0.83
CA LEU A 247 12.55 4.34 -1.99
C LEU A 247 11.24 3.96 -2.66
N LEU A 248 10.22 4.80 -2.52
CA LEU A 248 8.86 4.47 -2.91
C LEU A 248 8.42 5.28 -4.12
N GLY A 249 8.39 4.60 -5.27
CA GLY A 249 7.90 5.13 -6.54
C GLY A 249 6.40 4.99 -6.73
N LYS A 250 5.94 5.38 -7.91
CA LYS A 250 4.52 5.64 -8.19
C LYS A 250 3.75 4.36 -8.48
N TYR A 251 3.00 3.95 -7.45
CA TYR A 251 1.94 2.94 -7.54
C TYR A 251 0.59 3.59 -7.88
N PHE A 252 -0.05 3.15 -8.97
CA PHE A 252 -1.48 3.39 -9.24
C PHE A 252 -2.30 2.23 -8.67
N ASP A 253 -3.32 2.57 -7.87
CA ASP A 253 -4.33 1.61 -7.45
C ASP A 253 -5.36 1.43 -8.58
N MET A 254 -5.75 0.19 -8.80
CA MET A 254 -6.38 -0.30 -10.03
C MET A 254 -7.88 -0.03 -10.06
N LYS A 255 -8.31 0.82 -11.00
CA LYS A 255 -9.49 0.58 -11.84
C LYS A 255 -9.15 1.10 -13.25
N GLU A 256 -9.11 0.18 -14.22
CA GLU A 256 -9.13 0.47 -15.67
C GLU A 256 -8.02 1.42 -16.17
N ILE A 257 -6.76 0.96 -16.14
CA ILE A 257 -5.69 1.68 -16.83
C ILE A 257 -5.02 0.73 -17.83
N PRO A 258 -4.89 1.12 -19.11
CA PRO A 258 -4.12 0.37 -20.11
C PRO A 258 -2.70 0.12 -19.63
N MET A 259 -2.14 -1.05 -19.96
CA MET A 259 -0.79 -1.46 -19.55
C MET A 259 0.30 -0.39 -19.83
N ASN A 260 0.10 0.39 -20.90
CA ASN A 260 1.03 1.40 -21.38
C ASN A 260 1.04 2.71 -20.56
N SER A 261 0.14 2.90 -19.59
CA SER A 261 0.09 4.14 -18.79
C SER A 261 0.90 4.08 -17.49
N LEU A 262 1.43 2.91 -17.10
CA LEU A 262 2.30 2.76 -15.94
C LEU A 262 3.69 3.32 -16.25
N ARG A 263 3.96 4.54 -15.75
CA ARG A 263 5.28 5.15 -15.77
C ARG A 263 5.99 4.87 -14.44
N GLY A 264 7.07 4.09 -14.50
CA GLY A 264 7.96 3.88 -13.37
C GLY A 264 8.94 5.05 -13.19
N MET A 265 9.84 4.90 -12.22
CA MET A 265 10.98 5.77 -11.99
C MET A 265 12.17 5.28 -12.79
N LYS A 266 12.76 6.18 -13.57
CA LYS A 266 14.11 6.00 -14.11
C LYS A 266 15.09 6.25 -12.98
N VAL A 267 15.94 5.26 -12.71
CA VAL A 267 16.88 5.27 -11.60
C VAL A 267 18.30 5.04 -12.11
N LYS A 268 19.28 5.59 -11.37
CA LYS A 268 20.70 5.39 -11.60
C LYS A 268 21.46 5.45 -10.27
N GLY A 269 22.49 4.62 -10.10
CA GLY A 269 23.34 4.61 -8.91
C GLY A 269 22.69 4.01 -7.66
N ILE A 270 21.53 3.35 -7.79
CA ILE A 270 20.83 2.71 -6.68
C ILE A 270 21.57 1.47 -6.17
N GLY A 271 22.42 0.83 -6.98
CA GLY A 271 23.24 -0.32 -6.58
C GLY A 271 24.19 -0.05 -5.39
N SER A 272 24.44 1.23 -5.06
CA SER A 272 25.19 1.64 -3.87
C SER A 272 24.38 1.54 -2.56
N LEU A 273 23.05 1.52 -2.65
CA LEU A 273 22.12 1.67 -1.53
C LEU A 273 21.81 0.32 -0.87
N LYS A 274 22.84 -0.33 -0.32
CA LYS A 274 22.78 -1.71 0.20
C LYS A 274 21.82 -1.92 1.38
N SER A 275 21.39 -0.83 2.03
CA SER A 275 20.40 -0.84 3.11
C SER A 275 18.95 -0.86 2.61
N LEU A 276 18.72 -0.77 1.29
CA LEU A 276 17.38 -0.77 0.71
C LEU A 276 16.64 -2.07 1.01
N GLN A 277 15.42 -1.90 1.55
CA GLN A 277 14.48 -2.97 1.83
C GLN A 277 13.26 -2.89 0.93
N LYS A 278 12.85 -1.69 0.50
CA LYS A 278 11.72 -1.49 -0.41
C LYS A 278 12.11 -0.57 -1.55
N LEU A 279 12.03 -1.10 -2.76
CA LEU A 279 12.18 -0.39 -4.02
C LEU A 279 10.96 -0.73 -4.87
N ARG A 280 10.20 0.25 -5.35
CA ARG A 280 9.04 -0.03 -6.20
C ARG A 280 9.04 0.84 -7.44
N ASP A 281 8.45 0.27 -8.49
CA ASP A 281 8.10 0.96 -9.73
C ASP A 281 9.32 1.53 -10.44
N ILE A 282 10.38 0.75 -10.68
CA ILE A 282 11.54 1.20 -11.49
C ILE A 282 11.37 0.79 -12.95
N GLU A 283 11.76 1.65 -13.90
CA GLU A 283 11.74 1.32 -15.33
C GLU A 283 12.99 0.53 -15.72
N ALA A 284 12.79 -0.69 -16.25
CA ALA A 284 13.90 -1.53 -16.72
C ALA A 284 14.39 -1.12 -18.12
N ASN A 285 13.52 -0.59 -19.00
CA ASN A 285 13.86 -0.20 -20.37
C ASN A 285 14.63 1.13 -20.49
N ASN A 286 15.28 1.59 -19.44
CA ASN A 286 16.10 2.81 -19.47
C ASN A 286 17.49 2.48 -20.05
N ALA A 287 17.93 3.20 -21.08
CA ALA A 287 19.19 2.94 -21.78
C ALA A 287 20.43 2.97 -20.87
N GLU A 288 20.40 3.77 -19.79
CA GLU A 288 21.49 3.85 -18.82
C GLU A 288 21.36 2.85 -17.66
N PHE A 289 20.27 2.09 -17.59
CA PHE A 289 19.99 1.17 -16.49
C PHE A 289 20.62 -0.20 -16.75
N ASP A 290 21.74 -0.46 -16.10
CA ASP A 290 22.35 -1.79 -16.05
C ASP A 290 21.74 -2.57 -14.88
N MET A 291 20.80 -3.46 -15.19
CA MET A 291 20.05 -4.24 -14.20
C MET A 291 20.96 -4.99 -13.22
N CYS A 292 22.05 -5.58 -13.71
CA CYS A 292 22.97 -6.36 -12.88
C CYS A 292 23.76 -5.46 -11.92
N LYS A 293 24.19 -4.27 -12.37
CA LYS A 293 24.89 -3.30 -11.51
C LYS A 293 23.96 -2.64 -10.50
N GLU A 294 22.73 -2.33 -10.90
CA GLU A 294 21.78 -1.59 -10.09
C GLU A 294 21.04 -2.48 -9.08
N LEU A 295 20.65 -3.70 -9.45
CA LEU A 295 19.88 -4.60 -8.59
C LEU A 295 20.72 -5.70 -7.94
N GLY A 296 21.79 -6.16 -8.59
CA GLY A 296 22.62 -7.25 -8.10
C GLY A 296 23.16 -7.07 -6.67
N PRO A 297 23.61 -5.86 -6.27
CA PRO A 297 24.09 -5.61 -4.90
C PRO A 297 23.00 -5.51 -3.82
N LEU A 298 21.72 -5.40 -4.19
CA LEU A 298 20.62 -5.04 -3.29
C LEU A 298 20.01 -6.26 -2.58
N MET A 299 20.85 -6.99 -1.85
CA MET A 299 20.49 -8.29 -1.25
C MET A 299 19.49 -8.21 -0.08
N GLN A 300 19.31 -7.02 0.51
CA GLN A 300 18.38 -6.79 1.63
C GLN A 300 16.95 -6.43 1.19
N LEU A 301 16.68 -6.39 -0.13
CA LEU A 301 15.36 -6.08 -0.65
C LEU A 301 14.33 -7.12 -0.21
N ARG A 302 13.25 -6.63 0.40
CA ARG A 302 12.03 -7.35 0.74
C ARG A 302 10.91 -7.09 -0.23
N THR A 303 10.97 -5.99 -0.95
CA THR A 303 9.99 -5.65 -1.98
C THR A 303 10.67 -4.99 -3.16
N ILE A 304 10.45 -5.55 -4.35
CA ILE A 304 10.89 -5.00 -5.62
C ILE A 304 9.73 -4.89 -6.60
N GLY A 305 9.66 -3.79 -7.34
CA GLY A 305 8.72 -3.60 -8.44
C GLY A 305 9.45 -3.11 -9.68
N ILE A 306 9.42 -3.91 -10.74
CA ILE A 306 9.99 -3.60 -12.05
C ILE A 306 8.85 -3.30 -13.01
N THR A 307 8.98 -2.23 -13.76
CA THR A 307 8.06 -1.83 -14.83
C THR A 307 8.82 -1.78 -16.14
N LYS A 308 8.11 -1.94 -17.26
CA LYS A 308 8.68 -1.87 -18.61
C LYS A 308 9.88 -2.81 -18.76
N LEU A 309 9.69 -4.07 -18.36
CA LEU A 309 10.65 -5.14 -18.62
C LEU A 309 10.62 -5.48 -20.11
N ARG A 310 11.79 -5.51 -20.75
CA ARG A 310 11.94 -6.00 -22.12
C ARG A 310 12.12 -7.51 -22.11
N SER A 311 11.73 -8.17 -23.19
CA SER A 311 11.78 -9.63 -23.31
C SER A 311 13.19 -10.19 -23.05
N GLU A 312 14.23 -9.51 -23.56
CA GLU A 312 15.63 -9.89 -23.41
C GLU A 312 16.20 -9.74 -21.98
N ASP A 313 15.57 -8.93 -21.13
CA ASP A 313 16.06 -8.63 -19.78
C ASP A 313 15.57 -9.65 -18.74
N GLY A 314 14.62 -10.53 -19.09
CA GLY A 314 14.00 -11.47 -18.15
C GLY A 314 14.99 -12.41 -17.46
N ARG A 315 15.98 -12.92 -18.20
CA ARG A 315 17.05 -13.77 -17.66
C ARG A 315 17.96 -13.03 -16.68
N SER A 316 18.32 -11.80 -17.02
CA SER A 316 19.13 -10.93 -16.16
C SER A 316 18.39 -10.61 -14.86
N LEU A 317 17.07 -10.37 -14.95
CA LEU A 317 16.21 -10.14 -13.79
C LEU A 317 16.18 -11.37 -12.88
N CYS A 318 16.02 -12.58 -13.45
CA CYS A 318 16.04 -13.83 -12.68
C CYS A 318 17.34 -13.95 -11.87
N GLY A 319 18.50 -13.79 -12.51
CA GLY A 319 19.80 -13.86 -11.82
C GLY A 319 20.03 -12.80 -10.75
N CYS A 320 19.33 -11.65 -10.82
CA CYS A 320 19.33 -10.66 -9.75
C CYS A 320 18.43 -11.07 -8.59
N ILE A 321 17.21 -11.53 -8.89
CA ILE A 321 16.20 -11.93 -7.89
C ILE A 321 16.67 -13.14 -7.06
N GLU A 322 17.35 -14.11 -7.67
CA GLU A 322 17.88 -15.30 -6.96
C GLU A 322 18.84 -14.95 -5.81
N LYS A 323 19.50 -13.78 -5.87
CA LYS A 323 20.40 -13.27 -4.83
C LYS A 323 19.65 -12.61 -3.67
N MET A 324 18.39 -12.22 -3.86
CA MET A 324 17.56 -11.51 -2.87
C MET A 324 16.86 -12.49 -1.93
N LYS A 325 17.60 -13.02 -0.95
CA LYS A 325 17.09 -14.05 -0.03
C LYS A 325 15.96 -13.58 0.89
N CYS A 326 15.83 -12.27 1.11
CA CYS A 326 14.79 -11.68 1.95
C CYS A 326 13.54 -11.24 1.17
N LEU A 327 13.43 -11.55 -0.12
CA LEU A 327 12.36 -10.99 -0.97
C LEU A 327 10.99 -11.57 -0.60
N GLU A 328 10.04 -10.69 -0.24
CA GLU A 328 8.67 -11.05 0.13
C GLU A 328 7.63 -10.63 -0.91
N SER A 329 7.97 -9.70 -1.80
CA SER A 329 7.03 -9.13 -2.76
C SER A 329 7.73 -8.76 -4.06
N LEU A 330 7.24 -9.34 -5.15
CA LEU A 330 7.74 -9.11 -6.52
C LEU A 330 6.59 -8.60 -7.39
N TYR A 331 6.82 -7.46 -8.05
CA TYR A 331 5.98 -6.94 -9.11
C TYR A 331 6.83 -6.83 -10.39
N VAL A 332 6.32 -7.33 -11.51
CA VAL A 332 6.97 -7.23 -12.82
C VAL A 332 5.91 -6.86 -13.86
N SER A 333 6.15 -5.80 -14.63
CA SER A 333 5.37 -5.47 -15.81
C SER A 333 6.20 -5.49 -17.09
N SER A 334 5.62 -5.94 -18.20
CA SER A 334 6.22 -5.83 -19.52
C SER A 334 6.22 -4.38 -20.02
N THR A 335 6.95 -4.12 -21.10
CA THR A 335 6.97 -2.81 -21.77
C THR A 335 5.77 -2.60 -22.69
N SER A 336 5.35 -3.67 -23.37
CA SER A 336 4.24 -3.65 -24.33
C SER A 336 3.52 -5.00 -24.36
N GLU A 337 2.41 -5.05 -25.08
CA GLU A 337 1.59 -6.26 -25.26
C GLU A 337 2.25 -7.34 -26.13
N GLU A 338 3.40 -7.02 -26.73
CA GLU A 338 4.20 -7.94 -27.53
C GLU A 338 5.44 -8.43 -26.76
N ASP A 339 5.81 -7.74 -25.68
CA ASP A 339 6.96 -8.08 -24.87
C ASP A 339 6.62 -9.20 -23.87
N ILE A 340 6.99 -10.42 -24.24
CA ILE A 340 6.79 -11.61 -23.41
C ILE A 340 7.73 -11.54 -22.21
N ILE A 341 7.17 -11.66 -21.01
CA ILE A 341 7.92 -11.81 -19.78
C ILE A 341 8.45 -13.26 -19.70
N ASP A 342 9.76 -13.44 -19.92
CA ASP A 342 10.44 -14.72 -19.71
C ASP A 342 11.12 -14.75 -18.34
N LEU A 343 10.49 -15.44 -17.39
CA LEU A 343 11.03 -15.67 -16.05
C LEU A 343 11.33 -17.17 -15.80
N GLU A 344 11.31 -18.01 -16.83
CA GLU A 344 11.45 -19.47 -16.66
C GLU A 344 12.85 -19.86 -16.18
N SER A 345 13.86 -19.04 -16.49
CA SER A 345 15.27 -19.31 -16.18
C SER A 345 15.64 -19.31 -14.69
N MET A 346 14.71 -18.99 -13.79
CA MET A 346 14.95 -18.97 -12.35
C MET A 346 15.05 -20.39 -11.77
N THR A 347 16.24 -20.74 -11.30
CA THR A 347 16.54 -22.04 -10.70
C THR A 347 16.23 -22.08 -9.20
N CYS A 348 16.49 -20.98 -8.50
CA CYS A 348 16.37 -20.86 -7.04
C CYS A 348 15.46 -19.70 -6.65
N PRO A 349 14.12 -19.88 -6.72
CA PRO A 349 13.19 -18.80 -6.41
C PRO A 349 13.30 -18.35 -4.94
N PRO A 350 13.04 -17.07 -4.63
CA PRO A 350 13.09 -16.57 -3.26
C PRO A 350 12.11 -17.30 -2.34
N GLU A 351 12.62 -17.98 -1.32
CA GLU A 351 11.84 -18.84 -0.42
C GLU A 351 10.70 -18.08 0.26
N PHE A 352 10.97 -16.87 0.77
CA PHE A 352 10.00 -16.09 1.55
C PHE A 352 9.04 -15.25 0.71
N LEU A 353 8.93 -15.50 -0.60
CA LEU A 353 8.06 -14.73 -1.47
C LEU A 353 6.58 -14.95 -1.10
N ARG A 354 5.91 -13.86 -0.70
CA ARG A 354 4.50 -13.87 -0.28
C ARG A 354 3.57 -13.27 -1.32
N ARG A 355 4.06 -12.32 -2.11
CA ARG A 355 3.26 -11.61 -3.11
C ARG A 355 3.95 -11.62 -4.47
N LEU A 356 3.26 -12.13 -5.47
CA LEU A 356 3.71 -12.13 -6.87
C LEU A 356 2.67 -11.41 -7.73
N HIS A 357 3.11 -10.43 -8.50
CA HIS A 357 2.26 -9.72 -9.45
C HIS A 357 2.98 -9.65 -10.80
N LEU A 358 2.40 -10.30 -11.80
CA LEU A 358 2.89 -10.33 -13.17
C LEU A 358 1.89 -9.59 -14.08
N VAL A 359 2.38 -8.60 -14.83
CA VAL A 359 1.57 -7.77 -15.72
C VAL A 359 2.16 -7.78 -17.13
N GLY A 360 1.48 -8.39 -18.08
CA GLY A 360 1.91 -8.50 -19.46
C GLY A 360 2.06 -9.95 -19.93
N PRO A 361 2.30 -10.16 -21.23
CA PRO A 361 2.21 -11.46 -21.88
C PRO A 361 3.15 -12.50 -21.27
N LEU A 362 2.66 -13.72 -21.06
CA LEU A 362 3.41 -14.87 -20.60
C LEU A 362 3.20 -16.04 -21.56
N ARG A 363 4.24 -16.82 -21.85
CA ARG A 363 4.08 -18.08 -22.61
C ARG A 363 3.33 -19.12 -21.79
N LYS A 364 3.73 -19.26 -20.53
CA LYS A 364 3.11 -20.07 -19.49
C LYS A 364 3.41 -19.44 -18.14
N LEU A 365 2.72 -19.87 -17.10
CA LEU A 365 3.16 -19.58 -15.74
C LEU A 365 4.49 -20.31 -15.45
N PRO A 366 5.51 -19.62 -14.90
CA PRO A 366 6.79 -20.26 -14.64
C PRO A 366 6.71 -21.42 -13.64
N ASP A 367 7.42 -22.51 -13.92
CA ASP A 367 7.30 -23.76 -13.14
C ASP A 367 7.78 -23.58 -11.69
N TRP A 368 8.72 -22.68 -11.46
CA TRP A 368 9.23 -22.38 -10.11
C TRP A 368 8.18 -21.76 -9.19
N ILE A 369 7.06 -21.25 -9.70
CA ILE A 369 5.95 -20.77 -8.87
C ILE A 369 5.44 -21.89 -7.96
N THR A 370 5.39 -23.14 -8.46
CA THR A 370 4.96 -24.31 -7.68
C THR A 370 5.81 -24.59 -6.44
N LYS A 371 7.05 -24.07 -6.40
CA LYS A 371 7.99 -24.24 -5.28
C LYS A 371 7.76 -23.24 -4.15
N LEU A 372 6.89 -22.23 -4.33
CA LEU A 372 6.71 -21.12 -3.39
C LEU A 372 5.74 -21.48 -2.25
N GLN A 373 6.27 -22.08 -1.19
CA GLN A 373 5.48 -22.56 -0.05
C GLN A 373 4.79 -21.44 0.76
N TYR A 374 5.27 -20.21 0.69
CA TYR A 374 4.75 -19.08 1.46
C TYR A 374 3.98 -18.06 0.63
N LEU A 375 3.69 -18.35 -0.65
CA LEU A 375 2.99 -17.42 -1.53
C LEU A 375 1.52 -17.27 -1.09
N THR A 376 1.18 -16.11 -0.55
CA THR A 376 -0.18 -15.81 -0.07
C THR A 376 -1.03 -15.09 -1.10
N LYS A 377 -0.41 -14.41 -2.06
CA LYS A 377 -1.11 -13.66 -3.09
C LYS A 377 -0.42 -13.76 -4.44
N ILE A 378 -1.21 -14.10 -5.45
CA ILE A 378 -0.81 -14.00 -6.85
C ILE A 378 -1.78 -13.11 -7.62
N THR A 379 -1.24 -12.26 -8.48
CA THR A 379 -2.00 -11.46 -9.43
C THR A 379 -1.36 -11.62 -10.80
N VAL A 380 -2.17 -12.06 -11.77
CA VAL A 380 -1.77 -12.24 -13.16
C VAL A 380 -2.66 -11.32 -13.99
N GLN A 381 -2.06 -10.47 -14.80
CA GLN A 381 -2.76 -9.44 -15.56
C GLN A 381 -2.21 -9.35 -16.98
N CYS A 382 -3.06 -9.22 -18.00
CA CYS A 382 -2.63 -9.06 -19.40
C CYS A 382 -1.68 -10.14 -19.91
N SER A 383 -1.73 -11.33 -19.32
CA SER A 383 -0.80 -12.43 -19.59
C SER A 383 -1.14 -13.31 -20.78
N LYS A 384 -2.35 -13.24 -21.32
CA LYS A 384 -2.78 -13.98 -22.52
C LYS A 384 -2.51 -15.50 -22.41
N LEU A 385 -2.65 -16.07 -21.21
CA LEU A 385 -2.39 -17.50 -20.97
C LEU A 385 -3.41 -18.37 -21.71
N GLY A 386 -2.92 -19.25 -22.57
CA GLY A 386 -3.74 -20.26 -23.26
C GLY A 386 -4.02 -21.49 -22.41
N ASP A 387 -3.04 -21.92 -21.61
CA ASP A 387 -3.20 -23.01 -20.66
C ASP A 387 -3.94 -22.54 -19.40
N ASP A 388 -4.64 -23.48 -18.75
CA ASP A 388 -5.34 -23.22 -17.49
C ASP A 388 -4.33 -22.89 -16.36
N PRO A 389 -4.33 -21.65 -15.82
CA PRO A 389 -3.42 -21.27 -14.75
C PRO A 389 -3.68 -22.03 -13.44
N LEU A 390 -4.88 -22.56 -13.22
CA LEU A 390 -5.26 -23.24 -11.98
C LEU A 390 -4.47 -24.53 -11.76
N LYS A 391 -4.03 -25.21 -12.83
CA LYS A 391 -3.21 -26.42 -12.75
C LYS A 391 -1.89 -26.20 -12.01
N VAL A 392 -1.28 -25.04 -12.20
CA VAL A 392 -0.03 -24.64 -11.53
C VAL A 392 -0.32 -24.12 -10.12
N LEU A 393 -1.39 -23.34 -9.96
CA LEU A 393 -1.66 -22.60 -8.74
C LEU A 393 -2.33 -23.42 -7.64
N ARG A 394 -3.04 -24.50 -7.98
CA ARG A 394 -3.74 -25.35 -7.00
C ARG A 394 -2.83 -26.00 -5.96
N ILE A 395 -1.54 -26.18 -6.30
CA ILE A 395 -0.52 -26.83 -5.46
C ILE A 395 -0.07 -25.92 -4.31
N LEU A 396 -0.35 -24.61 -4.38
CA LEU A 396 0.15 -23.63 -3.42
C LEU A 396 -0.61 -23.68 -2.09
N PRO A 397 0.04 -24.06 -0.97
CA PRO A 397 -0.66 -24.35 0.28
C PRO A 397 -1.13 -23.10 1.03
N GLU A 398 -0.41 -21.98 0.90
CA GLU A 398 -0.67 -20.73 1.63
C GLU A 398 -1.43 -19.69 0.80
N LEU A 399 -1.93 -20.04 -0.39
CA LEU A 399 -2.55 -19.06 -1.29
C LEU A 399 -3.90 -18.57 -0.75
N VAL A 400 -3.96 -17.28 -0.38
CA VAL A 400 -5.14 -16.61 0.20
C VAL A 400 -5.89 -15.78 -0.83
N ALA A 401 -5.19 -15.18 -1.79
CA ALA A 401 -5.80 -14.32 -2.80
C ALA A 401 -5.28 -14.62 -4.22
N LEU A 402 -6.21 -14.94 -5.11
CA LEU A 402 -5.99 -15.18 -6.53
C LEU A 402 -6.70 -14.11 -7.34
N ARG A 403 -5.97 -13.45 -8.23
CA ARG A 403 -6.48 -12.38 -9.10
C ARG A 403 -6.05 -12.61 -10.53
N ILE A 404 -7.01 -12.75 -11.43
CA ILE A 404 -6.80 -12.96 -12.87
C ILE A 404 -7.53 -11.84 -13.59
N TRP A 405 -6.77 -10.91 -14.16
CA TRP A 405 -7.30 -9.61 -14.62
C TRP A 405 -6.94 -9.33 -16.08
N ASN A 406 -7.79 -8.58 -16.79
CA ASN A 406 -7.53 -7.93 -18.08
C ASN A 406 -6.88 -8.88 -19.10
N GLU A 407 -7.63 -9.85 -19.63
CA GLU A 407 -7.15 -10.84 -20.60
C GLU A 407 -5.93 -11.68 -20.13
N ALA A 408 -5.79 -11.87 -18.81
CA ALA A 408 -4.76 -12.77 -18.28
C ALA A 408 -4.94 -14.23 -18.72
N PHE A 409 -6.17 -14.65 -18.99
CA PHE A 409 -6.53 -15.99 -19.48
C PHE A 409 -7.41 -15.85 -20.73
N VAL A 410 -7.08 -16.62 -21.78
CA VAL A 410 -7.80 -16.59 -23.07
C VAL A 410 -8.62 -17.84 -23.34
N GLY A 411 -8.70 -18.78 -22.40
CA GLY A 411 -9.61 -19.91 -22.48
C GLY A 411 -11.06 -19.54 -22.17
N GLU A 412 -11.97 -20.46 -22.48
CA GLU A 412 -13.41 -20.26 -22.33
C GLU A 412 -13.94 -20.66 -20.94
N GLN A 413 -13.24 -21.57 -20.28
CA GLN A 413 -13.64 -22.17 -19.01
C GLN A 413 -12.51 -22.17 -17.99
N LEU A 414 -12.83 -21.83 -16.74
CA LEU A 414 -12.00 -22.12 -15.57
C LEU A 414 -12.68 -23.19 -14.73
N HIS A 415 -11.94 -24.23 -14.37
CA HIS A 415 -12.44 -25.37 -13.61
C HIS A 415 -11.64 -25.56 -12.32
N PHE A 416 -12.31 -25.39 -11.18
CA PHE A 416 -11.77 -25.72 -9.87
C PHE A 416 -12.09 -27.19 -9.55
N GLU A 417 -11.15 -28.06 -9.90
CA GLU A 417 -11.14 -29.51 -9.68
C GLU A 417 -10.66 -29.91 -8.28
N GLU A 418 -11.02 -31.12 -7.84
CA GLU A 418 -10.65 -31.68 -6.53
C GLU A 418 -9.17 -31.49 -6.13
N GLY A 419 -8.96 -31.05 -4.88
CA GLY A 419 -7.67 -31.11 -4.18
C GLY A 419 -6.83 -29.84 -4.22
N GLY A 420 -7.44 -28.66 -4.40
CA GLY A 420 -6.72 -27.38 -4.51
C GLY A 420 -7.11 -26.30 -3.49
N PHE A 421 -6.30 -25.25 -3.41
CA PHE A 421 -6.69 -23.95 -2.82
C PHE A 421 -7.30 -23.96 -1.39
N PRO A 422 -6.69 -24.67 -0.40
CA PRO A 422 -7.31 -24.88 0.92
C PRO A 422 -7.47 -23.60 1.76
N LYS A 423 -6.72 -22.53 1.42
CA LYS A 423 -6.71 -21.26 2.15
C LYS A 423 -7.24 -20.08 1.33
N LEU A 424 -7.78 -20.31 0.13
CA LEU A 424 -8.19 -19.24 -0.77
C LEU A 424 -9.44 -18.53 -0.25
N LYS A 425 -9.28 -17.26 0.13
CA LYS A 425 -10.35 -16.41 0.66
C LYS A 425 -10.89 -15.43 -0.37
N VAL A 426 -10.06 -15.01 -1.33
CA VAL A 426 -10.41 -13.98 -2.31
C VAL A 426 -10.10 -14.45 -3.72
N LEU A 427 -11.13 -14.47 -4.57
CA LEU A 427 -11.02 -14.72 -6.00
C LEU A 427 -11.58 -13.52 -6.79
N ASP A 428 -10.71 -12.85 -7.54
CA ASP A 428 -11.09 -11.75 -8.43
C ASP A 428 -10.83 -12.16 -9.90
N LEU A 429 -11.87 -12.22 -10.74
CA LEU A 429 -11.79 -12.53 -12.17
C LEU A 429 -12.36 -11.39 -13.00
N TYR A 430 -11.50 -10.58 -13.62
CA TYR A 430 -11.89 -9.34 -14.30
C TYR A 430 -11.46 -9.33 -15.76
N ASP A 431 -12.37 -8.90 -16.66
CA ASP A 431 -12.11 -8.65 -18.07
C ASP A 431 -11.47 -9.85 -18.80
N LEU A 432 -12.05 -11.03 -18.61
CA LEU A 432 -11.66 -12.27 -19.31
C LEU A 432 -12.59 -12.49 -20.49
N LYS A 433 -12.30 -11.80 -21.60
CA LYS A 433 -13.21 -11.59 -22.75
C LYS A 433 -13.76 -12.85 -23.43
N ARG A 434 -13.09 -14.01 -23.26
CA ARG A 434 -13.51 -15.30 -23.84
C ARG A 434 -14.17 -16.22 -22.82
N MET A 435 -14.01 -15.94 -21.53
CA MET A 435 -14.50 -16.79 -20.46
C MET A 435 -16.03 -16.71 -20.38
N ASN A 436 -16.69 -17.84 -20.56
CA ASN A 436 -18.14 -18.00 -20.52
C ASN A 436 -18.60 -19.04 -19.47
N SER A 437 -17.67 -19.78 -18.85
CA SER A 437 -17.96 -20.81 -17.86
C SER A 437 -16.98 -20.75 -16.69
N LEU A 438 -17.52 -20.79 -15.46
CA LEU A 438 -16.78 -20.99 -14.23
C LEU A 438 -17.41 -22.17 -13.50
N ILE A 439 -16.65 -23.24 -13.31
CA ILE A 439 -17.08 -24.46 -12.63
C ILE A 439 -16.29 -24.62 -11.34
N ILE A 440 -17.01 -24.84 -10.24
CA ILE A 440 -16.43 -25.14 -8.93
C ILE A 440 -17.01 -26.48 -8.47
N GLU A 441 -16.16 -27.51 -8.36
CA GLU A 441 -16.59 -28.83 -7.87
C GLU A 441 -17.01 -28.77 -6.39
N GLU A 442 -17.89 -29.69 -5.99
CA GLU A 442 -18.36 -29.74 -4.61
C GLU A 442 -17.20 -30.08 -3.66
N GLY A 443 -17.02 -29.25 -2.62
CA GLY A 443 -15.93 -29.39 -1.65
C GLY A 443 -14.72 -28.48 -1.93
N GLU A 444 -14.63 -27.90 -3.13
CA GLU A 444 -13.55 -26.97 -3.48
C GLU A 444 -13.78 -25.57 -2.91
N LEU A 445 -12.68 -24.81 -2.78
CA LEU A 445 -12.66 -23.45 -2.24
C LEU A 445 -13.33 -23.33 -0.85
N PRO A 446 -12.98 -24.19 0.12
CA PRO A 446 -13.75 -24.37 1.35
C PRO A 446 -13.83 -23.14 2.26
N VAL A 447 -12.89 -22.19 2.12
CA VAL A 447 -12.80 -20.97 2.94
C VAL A 447 -12.96 -19.69 2.12
N LEU A 448 -13.55 -19.77 0.93
CA LEU A 448 -13.74 -18.60 0.08
C LEU A 448 -14.72 -17.61 0.71
N GLU A 449 -14.26 -16.39 0.98
CA GLU A 449 -15.05 -15.32 1.59
C GLU A 449 -15.57 -14.33 0.55
N LYS A 450 -14.80 -14.09 -0.53
CA LYS A 450 -15.07 -13.04 -1.53
C LYS A 450 -14.85 -13.53 -2.95
N LEU A 451 -15.91 -13.51 -3.75
CA LEU A 451 -15.88 -13.77 -5.19
C LEU A 451 -16.29 -12.51 -5.95
N ARG A 452 -15.40 -12.00 -6.80
CA ARG A 452 -15.65 -10.81 -7.63
C ARG A 452 -15.47 -11.12 -9.10
N LEU A 453 -16.51 -10.88 -9.87
CA LEU A 453 -16.60 -11.17 -11.29
C LEU A 453 -16.89 -9.86 -12.01
N LYS A 454 -16.08 -9.52 -13.01
CA LYS A 454 -16.24 -8.26 -13.76
C LYS A 454 -16.02 -8.47 -15.24
N THR A 455 -16.93 -7.96 -16.07
CA THR A 455 -16.78 -7.95 -17.54
C THR A 455 -16.43 -9.34 -18.07
N LEU A 456 -17.29 -10.32 -17.76
CA LEU A 456 -17.18 -11.71 -18.22
C LEU A 456 -18.38 -12.04 -19.11
N LYS A 457 -18.26 -13.05 -19.98
CA LYS A 457 -19.37 -13.51 -20.84
C LYS A 457 -20.22 -14.60 -20.19
N LEU A 458 -20.33 -14.58 -18.86
CA LEU A 458 -21.17 -15.53 -18.13
C LEU A 458 -22.64 -15.18 -18.37
N GLN A 459 -23.41 -16.15 -18.84
CA GLN A 459 -24.87 -16.04 -19.01
C GLN A 459 -25.64 -16.50 -17.76
N GLU A 460 -25.02 -17.35 -16.95
CA GLU A 460 -25.61 -17.95 -15.76
C GLU A 460 -24.69 -17.76 -14.55
N VAL A 461 -25.25 -17.94 -13.35
CA VAL A 461 -24.47 -17.93 -12.12
C VAL A 461 -23.50 -19.12 -12.15
N PRO A 462 -22.19 -18.94 -11.82
CA PRO A 462 -21.22 -20.02 -11.82
C PRO A 462 -21.69 -21.26 -11.06
N SER A 463 -21.45 -22.44 -11.64
CA SER A 463 -21.82 -23.69 -11.00
C SER A 463 -20.94 -23.93 -9.77
N GLY A 464 -21.56 -24.45 -8.71
CA GLY A 464 -20.86 -24.76 -7.47
C GLY A 464 -20.99 -23.69 -6.38
N ILE A 465 -21.43 -22.47 -6.73
CA ILE A 465 -21.59 -21.36 -5.77
C ILE A 465 -22.48 -21.76 -4.59
N GLN A 466 -23.53 -22.55 -4.82
CA GLN A 466 -24.43 -23.03 -3.77
C GLN A 466 -23.76 -23.87 -2.67
N HIS A 467 -22.57 -24.43 -2.93
CA HIS A 467 -21.81 -25.23 -1.97
C HIS A 467 -20.79 -24.40 -1.16
N LEU A 468 -20.59 -23.12 -1.50
CA LEU A 468 -19.59 -22.24 -0.88
C LEU A 468 -20.10 -21.61 0.43
N ARG A 469 -20.15 -22.41 1.50
CA ARG A 469 -20.76 -22.03 2.79
C ARG A 469 -20.14 -20.79 3.48
N ASN A 470 -18.88 -20.49 3.19
CA ASN A 470 -18.17 -19.35 3.79
C ASN A 470 -18.22 -18.07 2.92
N LEU A 471 -18.93 -18.10 1.79
CA LEU A 471 -19.00 -16.97 0.88
C LEU A 471 -19.81 -15.82 1.49
N GLU A 472 -19.11 -14.77 1.92
CA GLU A 472 -19.72 -13.59 2.53
C GLU A 472 -20.13 -12.56 1.47
N MET A 473 -19.33 -12.44 0.40
CA MET A 473 -19.48 -11.42 -0.63
C MET A 473 -19.38 -12.02 -2.03
N LEU A 474 -20.45 -11.86 -2.81
CA LEU A 474 -20.50 -12.13 -4.24
C LEU A 474 -20.75 -10.83 -4.98
N MET A 475 -19.85 -10.44 -5.88
CA MET A 475 -19.95 -9.17 -6.60
C MET A 475 -19.83 -9.37 -8.10
N PHE A 476 -20.85 -8.93 -8.83
CA PHE A 476 -20.86 -8.85 -10.29
C PHE A 476 -20.72 -7.39 -10.73
N MET A 477 -19.82 -7.11 -11.68
CA MET A 477 -19.59 -5.77 -12.21
C MET A 477 -19.61 -5.78 -13.72
N ASP A 478 -20.44 -4.93 -14.33
CA ASP A 478 -20.55 -4.77 -15.79
C ASP A 478 -20.83 -6.13 -16.47
N MET A 479 -21.81 -6.84 -15.91
CA MET A 479 -22.31 -8.14 -16.37
C MET A 479 -23.70 -7.95 -17.00
N PRO A 480 -24.17 -8.89 -17.85
CA PRO A 480 -25.49 -8.79 -18.48
C PRO A 480 -26.63 -8.65 -17.45
N ASN A 481 -27.63 -7.81 -17.74
CA ASN A 481 -28.75 -7.56 -16.81
C ASN A 481 -29.60 -8.83 -16.61
N GLU A 482 -29.66 -9.72 -17.60
CA GLU A 482 -30.33 -11.01 -17.53
C GLU A 482 -29.79 -11.86 -16.36
N LEU A 483 -28.48 -11.76 -16.08
CA LEU A 483 -27.86 -12.43 -14.93
C LEU A 483 -28.37 -11.84 -13.61
N MET A 484 -28.54 -10.51 -13.55
CA MET A 484 -29.09 -9.83 -12.37
C MET A 484 -30.55 -10.24 -12.12
N GLU A 485 -31.36 -10.29 -13.18
CA GLU A 485 -32.78 -10.70 -13.13
C GLU A 485 -32.93 -12.16 -12.73
N SER A 486 -32.05 -13.05 -13.21
CA SER A 486 -32.05 -14.47 -12.83
C SER A 486 -31.87 -14.70 -11.32
N MET A 487 -31.27 -13.75 -10.60
CA MET A 487 -31.04 -13.81 -9.16
C MET A 487 -32.11 -13.07 -8.35
N ASP A 488 -33.17 -12.54 -8.97
CA ASP A 488 -34.21 -11.80 -8.27
C ASP A 488 -35.00 -12.72 -7.29
N PRO A 489 -35.24 -12.32 -6.03
CA PRO A 489 -36.02 -13.12 -5.08
C PRO A 489 -37.48 -13.34 -5.51
N ASN A 490 -38.02 -12.50 -6.40
CA ASN A 490 -39.42 -12.50 -6.83
C ASN A 490 -39.65 -13.30 -8.13
N GLY A 491 -38.86 -14.35 -8.38
CA GLY A 491 -39.07 -15.26 -9.52
C GLY A 491 -37.82 -15.63 -10.32
N GLY A 492 -36.64 -15.15 -9.92
CA GLY A 492 -35.37 -15.53 -10.54
C GLY A 492 -35.00 -16.98 -10.24
N HIS A 493 -34.69 -17.76 -11.27
CA HIS A 493 -34.36 -19.19 -11.15
C HIS A 493 -33.05 -19.46 -10.40
N ASN A 494 -32.11 -18.50 -10.39
CA ASN A 494 -30.82 -18.61 -9.71
C ASN A 494 -30.83 -18.06 -8.28
N TYR A 495 -31.94 -17.53 -7.78
CA TYR A 495 -31.99 -16.98 -6.42
C TYR A 495 -31.61 -18.03 -5.36
N GLN A 496 -32.05 -19.28 -5.52
CA GLN A 496 -31.74 -20.37 -4.59
C GLN A 496 -30.25 -20.69 -4.52
N ILE A 497 -29.49 -20.40 -5.59
CA ILE A 497 -28.04 -20.62 -5.65
C ILE A 497 -27.31 -19.60 -4.76
N VAL A 498 -27.76 -18.34 -4.76
CA VAL A 498 -27.05 -17.22 -4.11
C VAL A 498 -27.64 -16.79 -2.76
N GLN A 499 -28.82 -17.28 -2.38
CA GLN A 499 -29.55 -16.83 -1.17
C GLN A 499 -28.77 -17.02 0.14
N HIS A 500 -27.81 -17.94 0.20
CA HIS A 500 -26.99 -18.21 1.37
C HIS A 500 -25.87 -17.17 1.56
N VAL A 501 -25.57 -16.37 0.53
CA VAL A 501 -24.50 -15.36 0.53
C VAL A 501 -24.97 -14.09 1.24
N SER A 502 -24.21 -13.65 2.25
CA SER A 502 -24.59 -12.51 3.11
C SER A 502 -24.72 -11.18 2.37
N SER A 503 -23.88 -10.95 1.35
CA SER A 503 -23.90 -9.73 0.55
C SER A 503 -23.65 -10.02 -0.91
N VAL A 504 -24.73 -10.03 -1.70
CA VAL A 504 -24.65 -10.08 -3.17
C VAL A 504 -24.78 -8.65 -3.72
N TYR A 505 -23.79 -8.23 -4.49
CA TYR A 505 -23.73 -6.92 -5.13
C TYR A 505 -23.73 -7.05 -6.66
N PHE A 506 -24.39 -6.12 -7.32
CA PHE A 506 -24.38 -5.98 -8.76
C PHE A 506 -24.11 -4.52 -9.13
N ARG A 507 -23.12 -4.29 -9.99
CA ARG A 507 -22.84 -2.97 -10.56
C ARG A 507 -23.31 -2.94 -12.00
N CYS A 508 -24.28 -2.06 -12.28
CA CYS A 508 -24.76 -1.78 -13.64
C CYS A 508 -24.28 -0.40 -14.09
N GLU A 509 -24.00 -0.28 -15.38
CA GLU A 509 -23.86 1.00 -16.04
C GLU A 509 -25.26 1.62 -16.26
N HIS A 510 -25.43 2.91 -15.93
CA HIS A 510 -26.69 3.62 -16.11
C HIS A 510 -26.42 5.07 -16.51
N GLY A 511 -26.65 5.40 -17.78
CA GLY A 511 -26.31 6.72 -18.34
C GLY A 511 -24.79 6.95 -18.35
N GLU A 512 -24.33 8.08 -17.80
CA GLU A 512 -22.90 8.43 -17.67
C GLU A 512 -22.26 7.92 -16.36
N GLY A 513 -22.98 7.13 -15.55
CA GLY A 513 -22.56 6.69 -14.22
C GLY A 513 -22.73 5.20 -13.97
N TYR A 514 -22.32 4.77 -12.78
CA TYR A 514 -22.47 3.40 -12.31
C TYR A 514 -23.36 3.37 -11.07
N ASN A 515 -24.34 2.47 -11.06
CA ASN A 515 -25.17 2.21 -9.88
C ASN A 515 -24.77 0.88 -9.23
N PHE A 516 -24.69 0.87 -7.91
CA PHE A 516 -24.49 -0.35 -7.12
C PHE A 516 -25.82 -0.79 -6.54
N TYR A 517 -26.15 -2.05 -6.77
CA TYR A 517 -27.31 -2.71 -6.20
C TYR A 517 -26.85 -3.79 -5.23
N ARG A 518 -27.58 -3.93 -4.13
CA ARG A 518 -27.42 -5.04 -3.19
C ARG A 518 -28.69 -5.85 -3.15
N LEU A 519 -28.56 -7.17 -3.29
CA LEU A 519 -29.67 -8.10 -3.17
C LEU A 519 -30.19 -8.10 -1.73
N ARG A 520 -31.50 -7.95 -1.57
CA ARG A 520 -32.21 -8.03 -0.29
C ARG A 520 -33.33 -9.06 -0.41
N LYS A 521 -33.94 -9.40 0.73
CA LYS A 521 -35.06 -10.37 0.81
C LYS A 521 -36.24 -10.05 -0.12
N PHE A 522 -36.45 -8.78 -0.46
CA PHE A 522 -37.59 -8.31 -1.26
C PHE A 522 -37.18 -7.76 -2.64
N GLY A 523 -35.95 -8.00 -3.08
CA GLY A 523 -35.45 -7.51 -4.38
C GLY A 523 -34.12 -6.75 -4.28
N TRP A 524 -33.72 -6.16 -5.40
CA TRP A 524 -32.51 -5.34 -5.51
C TRP A 524 -32.72 -3.93 -4.94
N LYS A 525 -31.80 -3.46 -4.10
CA LYS A 525 -31.81 -2.09 -3.57
C LYS A 525 -30.55 -1.35 -3.98
N GLN A 526 -30.70 -0.18 -4.57
CA GLN A 526 -29.58 0.72 -4.87
C GLN A 526 -28.92 1.19 -3.56
N VAL A 527 -27.58 1.19 -3.51
CA VAL A 527 -26.77 1.49 -2.31
C VAL A 527 -25.80 2.62 -2.58
#